data_AF-A0A0P7X7T9-F1
#
_entry.id   AF-A0A0P7X7T9-F1
#
_cell.length_a   1.000
_cell.length_b   1.000
_cell.length_c   1.000
_cell.angle_alpha   90.00
_cell.angle_beta   90.00
_cell.angle_gamma   90.00
#
_symmetry.space_group_name_H-M   'P 1'
#
loop_
_entity.id
_entity.type
_entity.pdbx_description
1 polymer ?
#
loop_
_entity_poly.entity_id
_entity_poly.type
_entity_poly.pdbx_seq_one_letter_code
_entity_poly.pdbx_strand_id
1 'polypeptide(L)'
;MEQQLQLPHEDNDVEIATYLHRLCASLTESVVADSTCIAIKVDADARMVPAEIAMSLGLIVTELVINALKHAFIADTDGRITVTYHVGGTELAPGRFR
;
A
#
# COMPACT_ATOMS: atom_id res chain seq x y z
N MET A 1 23.88 12.17 -36.42
CA MET A 1 23.97 13.11 -35.28
C MET A 1 22.78 12.80 -34.39
N GLU A 2 23.00 11.96 -33.40
CA GLU A 2 21.96 11.44 -32.51
C GLU A 2 21.60 12.51 -31.48
N GLN A 3 20.36 13.00 -31.57
CA GLN A 3 19.74 13.78 -30.50
C GLN A 3 18.33 13.23 -30.30
N GLN A 4 18.23 12.05 -29.68
CA GLN A 4 17.01 11.68 -28.97
C GLN A 4 16.89 12.67 -27.82
N LEU A 5 16.00 13.65 -27.99
CA LEU A 5 15.62 14.57 -26.94
C LEU A 5 15.12 13.73 -25.76
N GLN A 6 15.86 13.77 -24.65
CA GLN A 6 15.32 13.42 -23.36
C GLN A 6 14.12 14.35 -23.16
N LEU A 7 12.92 13.80 -23.30
CA LEU A 7 11.72 14.42 -22.78
C LEU A 7 12.03 14.80 -21.32
N PRO A 8 11.63 15.99 -20.84
CA PRO A 8 11.81 16.30 -19.44
C PRO A 8 11.24 15.14 -18.65
N HIS A 9 12.06 14.52 -17.80
CA HIS A 9 11.55 13.60 -16.80
C HIS A 9 10.56 14.43 -16.01
N GLU A 10 9.26 14.23 -16.25
CA GLU A 10 8.24 14.82 -15.40
C GLU A 10 8.57 14.30 -14.01
N ASP A 11 9.01 15.18 -13.11
CA ASP A 11 9.20 14.92 -11.69
C ASP A 11 7.83 14.63 -11.08
N ASN A 12 7.22 13.53 -11.49
CA ASN A 12 5.90 13.09 -11.05
C ASN A 12 6.09 12.25 -9.80
N ASP A 13 6.75 12.85 -8.82
CA ASP A 13 6.90 12.23 -7.53
C ASP A 13 5.54 12.21 -6.84
N VAL A 14 5.27 11.09 -6.18
CA VAL A 14 4.05 10.87 -5.42
C VAL A 14 4.44 10.71 -3.96
N GLU A 15 3.66 11.33 -3.08
CA GLU A 15 3.81 11.08 -1.65
C GLU A 15 3.26 9.69 -1.32
N ILE A 16 4.15 8.77 -0.94
CA ILE A 16 3.84 7.34 -0.83
C ILE A 16 2.84 7.01 0.28
N ALA A 17 2.86 7.75 1.40
CA ALA A 17 1.91 7.53 2.49
C ALA A 17 0.48 7.83 2.02
N THR A 18 0.25 9.01 1.44
CA THR A 18 -1.04 9.38 0.84
C THR A 18 -1.47 8.38 -0.24
N TYR A 19 -0.57 7.94 -1.10
CA TYR A 19 -0.87 6.94 -2.12
C TYR A 19 -1.35 5.61 -1.52
N LEU A 20 -0.63 5.05 -0.56
CA LEU A 20 -0.98 3.79 0.10
C LEU A 20 -2.29 3.88 0.89
N HIS A 21 -2.55 5.01 1.55
CA HIS A 21 -3.82 5.26 2.22
C HIS A 21 -5.00 5.22 1.23
N ARG A 22 -4.87 5.91 0.09
CA ARG A 22 -5.92 5.92 -0.95
C ARG A 22 -6.13 4.55 -1.57
N LEU A 23 -5.04 3.83 -1.85
CA LEU A 23 -5.10 2.48 -2.39
C LEU A 23 -5.85 1.54 -1.43
N CYS A 24 -5.45 1.50 -0.15
CA CYS A 24 -6.07 0.62 0.84
C CYS A 24 -7.54 0.96 1.11
N ALA A 25 -7.91 2.25 1.09
CA ALA A 25 -9.31 2.67 1.19
C ALA A 25 -10.15 2.09 0.03
N SER A 26 -9.67 2.23 -1.21
CA SER A 26 -10.38 1.71 -2.40
C SER A 26 -10.54 0.18 -2.38
N LEU A 27 -9.55 -0.56 -1.86
CA LEU A 27 -9.62 -2.01 -1.71
C LEU A 27 -10.65 -2.44 -0.66
N THR A 28 -10.76 -1.67 0.43
CA THR A 28 -11.76 -1.94 1.48
C THR A 28 -13.17 -1.78 0.92
N GLU A 29 -13.42 -0.71 0.17
CA GLU A 29 -14.72 -0.45 -0.47
C GLU A 29 -15.09 -1.52 -1.52
N SER A 30 -14.09 -2.09 -2.23
CA SER A 30 -14.35 -3.04 -3.32
C SER A 30 -14.53 -4.49 -2.86
N VAL A 31 -14.05 -4.88 -1.68
CA VAL A 31 -13.88 -6.30 -1.30
C VAL A 31 -14.61 -6.68 -0.01
N VAL A 32 -14.87 -5.73 0.89
CA VAL A 32 -15.55 -6.03 2.15
C VAL A 32 -17.06 -6.17 1.91
N ALA A 33 -17.57 -7.40 2.03
CA ALA A 33 -18.99 -7.68 2.12
C ALA A 33 -19.50 -7.38 3.55
N ASP A 34 -20.78 -7.00 3.67
CA ASP A 34 -21.45 -6.46 4.87
C ASP A 34 -21.28 -7.27 6.19
N SER A 35 -20.75 -8.50 6.17
CA SER A 35 -20.70 -9.39 7.33
C SER A 35 -19.35 -9.50 8.06
N THR A 36 -18.23 -9.03 7.49
CA THR A 36 -16.90 -9.18 8.14
C THR A 36 -16.24 -7.83 8.43
N CYS A 37 -15.99 -7.52 9.70
CA CYS A 37 -15.33 -6.28 10.11
C CYS A 37 -13.80 -6.39 9.98
N ILE A 38 -13.28 -6.19 8.76
CA ILE A 38 -11.83 -6.17 8.51
C ILE A 38 -11.33 -4.72 8.47
N ALA A 39 -10.47 -4.36 9.42
CA ALA A 39 -9.82 -3.06 9.46
C ALA A 39 -8.49 -3.07 8.70
N ILE A 40 -8.33 -2.20 7.70
CA ILE A 40 -7.04 -1.97 7.04
C ILE A 40 -6.40 -0.71 7.63
N LYS A 41 -5.20 -0.86 8.17
CA LYS A 41 -4.39 0.25 8.69
C LYS A 41 -3.15 0.44 7.84
N VAL A 42 -2.84 1.70 7.52
CA VAL A 42 -1.59 2.08 6.86
C VAL A 42 -0.73 2.86 7.86
N ASP A 43 0.53 2.48 7.99
CA ASP A 43 1.57 3.18 8.77
C ASP A 43 2.76 3.42 7.84
N ALA A 44 2.83 4.61 7.25
CA ALA A 44 3.77 4.90 6.18
C ALA A 44 4.49 6.24 6.41
N ASP A 45 5.80 6.23 6.21
CA ASP A 45 6.61 7.44 6.21
C ASP A 45 6.21 8.35 5.03
N ALA A 46 5.97 9.64 5.32
CA ALA A 46 5.63 10.63 4.30
C ALA A 46 6.89 10.97 3.46
N ARG A 47 7.00 10.34 2.30
CA ARG A 47 8.14 10.51 1.38
C ARG A 47 7.66 10.65 -0.05
N MET A 48 8.29 11.58 -0.77
CA MET A 48 8.17 11.69 -2.22
C MET A 48 9.00 10.56 -2.84
N VAL A 49 8.36 9.78 -3.71
CA VAL A 49 8.99 8.73 -4.49
C VAL A 49 8.57 8.87 -5.96
N PRO A 50 9.41 8.47 -6.92
CA PRO A 50 9.04 8.45 -8.33
C PRO A 50 7.73 7.68 -8.56
N ALA A 51 6.83 8.21 -9.39
CA ALA A 51 5.55 7.56 -9.70
C ALA A 51 5.69 6.10 -10.11
N GLU A 52 6.71 5.74 -10.90
CA GLU A 52 6.95 4.36 -11.33
C GLU A 52 7.20 3.41 -10.15
N ILE A 53 7.89 3.90 -9.10
CA ILE A 53 8.11 3.15 -7.87
C ILE A 53 6.81 3.04 -7.09
N ALA A 54 6.05 4.14 -6.93
CA ALA A 54 4.75 4.11 -6.27
C ALA A 54 3.78 3.12 -6.94
N MET A 55 3.73 3.10 -8.28
CA MET A 55 2.90 2.18 -9.05
C MET A 55 3.29 0.71 -8.81
N SER A 56 4.59 0.42 -8.85
CA SER A 56 5.10 -0.94 -8.60
C SER A 56 4.76 -1.40 -7.17
N LEU A 57 4.92 -0.53 -6.17
CA LEU A 57 4.53 -0.80 -4.79
C LEU A 57 3.02 -1.01 -4.66
N GLY A 58 2.21 -0.22 -5.36
CA GLY A 58 0.76 -0.34 -5.33
C GLY A 58 0.26 -1.70 -5.83
N LEU A 59 0.86 -2.23 -6.90
CA LEU A 59 0.53 -3.57 -7.40
C LEU A 59 0.86 -4.66 -6.36
N ILE A 60 2.04 -4.60 -5.75
CA ILE A 60 2.44 -5.56 -4.70
C ILE A 60 1.47 -5.50 -3.51
N VAL A 61 1.16 -4.30 -3.03
CA VAL A 61 0.24 -4.10 -1.90
C VAL A 61 -1.16 -4.62 -2.24
N THR A 62 -1.63 -4.36 -3.47
CA THR A 62 -2.94 -4.83 -3.93
C THR A 62 -3.05 -6.35 -3.86
N GLU A 63 -2.08 -7.08 -4.43
CA GLU A 63 -2.10 -8.53 -4.42
C GLU A 63 -2.04 -9.11 -3.01
N LEU A 64 -1.18 -8.57 -2.14
CA LEU A 64 -1.04 -9.02 -0.76
C LEU A 64 -2.32 -8.77 0.06
N VAL A 65 -2.91 -7.58 -0.08
CA VAL A 65 -4.15 -7.21 0.63
C VAL A 65 -5.32 -8.06 0.14
N ILE A 66 -5.49 -8.22 -1.17
CA ILE A 66 -6.54 -9.07 -1.74
C ILE A 66 -6.36 -10.52 -1.29
N ASN A 67 -5.13 -11.03 -1.28
CA ASN A 67 -4.84 -12.37 -0.81
C ASN A 67 -5.21 -12.55 0.67
N ALA A 68 -4.88 -11.58 1.53
CA ALA A 68 -5.26 -11.60 2.93
C ALA A 68 -6.80 -11.54 3.10
N LEU A 69 -7.49 -10.64 2.39
CA LEU A 69 -8.95 -10.52 2.45
C LEU A 69 -9.65 -11.82 2.02
N LYS A 70 -9.17 -12.48 0.96
CA LYS A 70 -9.76 -13.72 0.45
C LYS A 70 -9.47 -14.95 1.30
N HIS A 71 -8.29 -15.00 1.93
CA HIS A 71 -7.76 -16.26 2.47
C HIS A 71 -7.42 -16.23 3.96
N ALA A 72 -7.28 -15.07 4.60
CA ALA A 72 -6.88 -15.00 6.01
C ALA A 72 -8.06 -14.91 7.00
N PHE A 73 -9.28 -14.61 6.53
CA PHE A 73 -10.45 -14.32 7.40
C PHE A 73 -11.65 -15.24 7.09
N ILE A 74 -11.44 -16.56 7.10
CA ILE A 74 -12.39 -17.57 6.57
C ILE A 74 -13.56 -17.93 7.54
N ALA A 75 -13.80 -17.17 8.61
CA ALA A 75 -14.76 -17.60 9.66
C ALA A 75 -15.52 -16.46 10.36
N ASP A 76 -15.89 -15.39 9.65
CA ASP A 76 -16.53 -14.18 10.24
C ASP A 76 -15.76 -13.64 11.47
N THR A 77 -14.46 -13.82 11.46
CA THR A 77 -13.57 -13.29 12.48
C THR A 77 -13.20 -11.86 12.12
N ASP A 78 -13.43 -10.94 13.06
CA ASP A 78 -12.86 -9.61 13.00
C ASP A 78 -11.35 -9.68 12.80
N GLY A 79 -10.84 -8.80 11.95
CA GLY A 79 -9.49 -8.91 11.41
C GLY A 79 -8.83 -7.56 11.24
N ARG A 80 -7.49 -7.56 11.26
CA ARG A 80 -6.69 -6.39 10.94
C ARG A 80 -5.63 -6.72 9.90
N ILE A 81 -5.59 -5.94 8.83
CA ILE A 81 -4.46 -5.89 7.89
C ILE A 81 -3.68 -4.62 8.18
N THR A 82 -2.35 -4.72 8.31
CA THR A 82 -1.47 -3.55 8.47
C THR A 82 -0.49 -3.48 7.31
N VAL A 83 -0.49 -2.37 6.59
CA VAL A 83 0.47 -2.07 5.52
C VAL A 83 1.45 -1.04 6.04
N THR A 84 2.74 -1.37 6.05
CA THR A 84 3.79 -0.49 6.60
C THR A 84 4.83 -0.11 5.55
N TYR A 85 5.23 1.16 5.53
CA TYR A 85 6.33 1.66 4.69
C TYR A 85 7.25 2.56 5.51
N HIS A 86 8.54 2.18 5.62
CA HIS A 86 9.53 2.96 6.37
C HIS A 86 10.82 3.14 5.58
N VAL A 87 11.45 4.31 5.69
CA VAL A 87 12.70 4.65 5.02
C VAL A 87 13.87 4.58 6.00
N GLY A 88 14.87 3.78 5.66
CA GLY A 88 15.96 3.42 6.56
C GLY A 88 15.54 2.25 7.45
N GLY A 89 16.43 1.25 7.58
CA GLY A 89 16.16 -0.04 8.22
C GLY A 89 15.90 0.02 9.71
N THR A 90 14.86 0.74 10.13
CA THR A 90 14.24 0.56 11.42
C THR A 90 13.48 -0.75 11.32
N GLU A 91 14.09 -1.79 11.88
CA GLU A 91 13.46 -3.07 12.16
C GLU A 91 12.04 -2.81 12.67
N LEU A 92 11.03 -3.41 12.03
CA LEU A 92 9.66 -3.36 12.53
C LEU A 92 9.71 -3.86 13.96
N ALA A 93 9.59 -2.94 14.94
CA ALA A 93 9.78 -3.29 16.33
C ALA A 93 8.86 -4.48 16.66
N PRO A 94 9.41 -5.63 17.12
CA PRO A 94 8.61 -6.81 17.37
C PRO A 94 7.65 -6.51 18.51
N GLY A 95 6.38 -6.27 18.19
CA GLY A 95 5.34 -6.07 19.20
C GLY A 95 4.22 -5.07 18.89
N ARG A 96 4.23 -4.35 17.75
CA ARG A 96 3.16 -3.37 17.46
C ARG A 96 1.93 -3.93 16.73
N PHE A 97 1.87 -5.25 16.54
CA PHE A 97 0.72 -5.97 15.99
C PHE A 97 -0.11 -6.58 17.14
N ARG A 98 -0.82 -5.73 17.90
CA ARG A 98 -1.94 -6.17 18.75
C ARG A 98 -3.24 -5.68 18.16
#